data_AF-A0A953GXF8-F1
#
_entry.id   AF-A0A953GXF8-F1
#
_cell.length_a   1.000
_cell.length_b   1.000
_cell.length_c   1.000
_cell.angle_alpha   90.00
_cell.angle_beta   90.00
_cell.angle_gamma   90.00
#
_symmetry.space_group_name_H-M   'P 1'
#
loop_
_entity.id
_entity.type
_entity.pdbx_description
1 polymer ?
#
loop_
_entity_poly.entity_id
_entity_poly.type
_entity_poly.pdbx_seq_one_letter_code
_entity_poly.pdbx_strand_id
1 'polypeptide(L)'
;MNSSLHHLAIHAAYEHVQIDMHSGAFGDGVHPIYRYPDSGITINAVIEFGNVVDVTAVTDDGNLLQPIPPPNHTEAAPNSALRRAWSLPHHHQTLHAEWWLNHTGEGFVDLFIGVG
;
A
#
# COMPACT_ATOMS: atom_id res chain seq x y z
N MET A 1 -36.96 4.07 -12.54
CA MET A 1 -36.75 3.36 -11.28
C MET A 1 -35.29 2.93 -11.26
N ASN A 2 -34.42 3.75 -10.67
CA ASN A 2 -32.99 3.44 -10.55
C ASN A 2 -32.79 2.68 -9.25
N SER A 3 -32.66 1.37 -9.34
CA SER A 3 -32.12 0.55 -8.27
C SER A 3 -30.61 0.80 -8.22
N SER A 4 -30.17 1.67 -7.30
CA SER A 4 -28.79 1.69 -6.82
C SER A 4 -28.50 0.32 -6.24
N LEU A 5 -27.77 -0.50 -7.00
CA LEU A 5 -27.09 -1.67 -6.49
C LEU A 5 -26.01 -1.15 -5.54
N HIS A 6 -26.39 -0.98 -4.27
CA HIS A 6 -25.44 -1.01 -3.17
C HIS A 6 -24.79 -2.39 -3.25
N HIS A 7 -23.58 -2.41 -3.81
CA HIS A 7 -22.72 -3.58 -3.83
C HIS A 7 -22.37 -3.88 -2.36
N LEU A 8 -23.25 -4.63 -1.69
CA LEU A 8 -22.93 -5.38 -0.49
C LEU A 8 -21.99 -6.50 -0.93
N ALA A 9 -20.74 -6.14 -1.22
CA ALA A 9 -19.66 -7.10 -1.34
C ALA A 9 -19.29 -7.51 0.09
N ILE A 10 -19.42 -8.81 0.32
CA ILE A 10 -19.00 -9.58 1.50
C ILE A 10 -17.76 -8.93 2.15
N HIS A 11 -17.93 -8.48 3.40
CA HIS A 11 -16.86 -7.96 4.25
C HIS A 11 -15.75 -9.02 4.39
N ALA A 12 -14.72 -8.98 3.55
CA ALA A 12 -13.39 -9.26 4.05
C ALA A 12 -12.99 -8.03 4.87
N ALA A 13 -12.66 -8.23 6.15
CA ALA A 13 -12.26 -7.14 7.03
C ALA A 13 -10.91 -6.62 6.55
N TYR A 14 -10.91 -5.55 5.76
CA TYR A 14 -9.69 -4.86 5.36
C TYR A 14 -9.43 -3.72 6.35
N GLU A 15 -8.23 -3.67 6.92
CA GLU A 15 -7.73 -2.45 7.55
C GLU A 15 -7.15 -1.55 6.45
N HIS A 16 -7.52 -0.26 6.45
CA HIS A 16 -7.04 0.72 5.49
C HIS A 16 -6.30 1.83 6.22
N VAL A 17 -5.07 2.11 5.79
CA VAL A 17 -4.23 3.17 6.31
C VAL A 17 -3.79 4.04 5.14
N GLN A 18 -4.14 5.32 5.17
CA GLN A 18 -3.67 6.31 4.20
C GLN A 18 -2.50 7.10 4.80
N ILE A 19 -1.42 7.23 4.04
CA ILE A 19 -0.23 7.98 4.43
C ILE A 19 0.01 9.08 3.41
N ASP A 20 -0.23 10.31 3.83
CA ASP A 20 -0.04 11.48 2.98
C ASP A 20 1.46 11.71 2.74
N MET A 21 1.87 11.68 1.47
CA MET A 21 3.27 11.85 1.06
C MET A 21 3.36 13.07 0.16
N HIS A 22 3.84 14.17 0.72
CA HIS A 22 3.98 15.41 -0.03
C HIS A 22 5.26 15.32 -0.88
N SER A 23 5.17 15.64 -2.17
CA SER A 23 6.36 15.66 -3.03
C SER A 23 7.36 16.69 -2.52
N GLY A 24 8.62 16.29 -2.44
CA GLY A 24 9.71 17.11 -1.90
C GLY A 24 9.76 17.26 -0.38
N ALA A 25 8.82 16.68 0.39
CA ALA A 25 8.92 16.65 1.87
C ALA A 25 10.02 15.69 2.37
N PHE A 26 10.40 14.74 1.53
CA PHE A 26 11.45 13.76 1.79
C PHE A 26 12.53 13.89 0.72
N GLY A 27 13.79 13.77 1.12
CA GLY A 27 14.91 13.66 0.18
C GLY A 27 14.91 12.30 -0.54
N ASP A 28 15.70 12.18 -1.61
CA ASP A 28 15.84 10.91 -2.32
C ASP A 28 16.39 9.79 -1.39
N GLY A 29 15.88 8.58 -1.57
CA GLY A 29 16.26 7.42 -0.76
C GLY A 29 15.08 6.58 -0.27
N VAL A 30 15.35 5.75 0.75
CA VAL A 30 14.37 4.83 1.34
C VAL A 30 13.93 5.39 2.69
N HIS A 31 12.62 5.64 2.83
CA HIS A 31 12.04 6.24 4.04
C HIS A 31 11.00 5.31 4.64
N PRO A 32 11.08 4.96 5.94
CA PRO A 32 10.02 4.23 6.60
C PRO A 32 8.77 5.12 6.70
N ILE A 33 7.64 4.61 6.20
CA ILE A 33 6.36 5.33 6.16
C ILE A 33 5.31 4.69 7.05
N TYR A 34 5.45 3.39 7.34
CA TYR A 34 4.52 2.68 8.21
C TYR A 34 5.19 1.49 8.88
N ARG A 35 4.77 1.22 10.12
CA ARG A 35 5.22 0.09 10.90
C ARG A 35 4.01 -0.75 11.30
N TYR A 36 3.93 -1.95 10.76
CA TYR A 36 2.85 -2.88 11.10
C TYR A 36 3.13 -3.52 12.46
N PRO A 37 2.30 -3.25 13.49
CA PRO A 37 2.64 -3.58 14.88
C PRO A 37 2.67 -5.09 15.17
N ASP A 38 1.76 -5.86 14.58
CA ASP A 38 1.59 -7.27 14.95
C ASP A 38 2.49 -8.23 14.15
N SER A 39 2.96 -7.83 12.97
CA SER A 39 3.69 -8.69 12.03
C SER A 39 5.20 -8.42 11.97
N GLY A 40 5.67 -7.37 12.64
CA GLY A 40 7.08 -7.02 12.63
C GLY A 40 7.59 -6.51 11.27
N ILE A 41 6.70 -5.89 10.48
CA ILE A 41 7.01 -5.41 9.12
C ILE A 41 7.02 -3.89 9.05
N THR A 42 8.06 -3.35 8.43
CA THR A 42 8.21 -1.92 8.12
C THR A 42 8.01 -1.72 6.62
N ILE A 43 7.13 -0.79 6.27
CA ILE A 43 6.88 -0.36 4.91
C ILE A 43 7.67 0.91 4.65
N ASN A 44 8.43 0.91 3.56
CA ASN A 44 9.23 2.04 3.14
C ASN A 44 8.77 2.56 1.78
N ALA A 45 8.73 3.88 1.63
CA ALA A 45 8.69 4.53 0.33
C ALA A 45 10.11 4.66 -0.23
N VAL A 46 10.27 4.36 -1.51
CA VAL A 46 11.48 4.66 -2.28
C VAL A 46 11.22 5.93 -3.07
N ILE A 47 12.04 6.94 -2.85
CA ILE A 47 11.83 8.30 -3.37
C ILE A 47 12.99 8.67 -4.29
N GLU A 48 12.66 9.11 -5.51
CA GLU A 48 13.60 9.64 -6.49
C GLU A 48 13.05 10.94 -7.09
N PHE A 49 13.90 11.97 -7.18
CA PHE A 49 13.53 13.30 -7.64
C PHE A 49 12.30 13.86 -6.92
N GLY A 50 12.17 13.56 -5.62
CA GLY A 50 11.04 14.00 -4.78
C GLY A 50 9.71 13.28 -5.03
N ASN A 51 9.70 12.18 -5.78
CA ASN A 51 8.51 11.37 -6.06
C ASN A 51 8.66 9.95 -5.51
N VAL A 52 7.58 9.35 -5.01
CA VAL A 52 7.58 7.92 -4.68
C VAL A 52 7.61 7.12 -5.98
N VAL A 53 8.66 6.32 -6.17
CA VAL A 53 8.85 5.46 -7.34
C VAL A 53 8.68 3.98 -7.03
N ASP A 54 8.78 3.60 -5.75
CA ASP A 54 8.50 2.24 -5.30
C ASP A 54 8.05 2.22 -3.82
N VAL A 55 7.49 1.09 -3.41
CA VAL A 55 7.20 0.78 -2.01
C VAL A 55 7.78 -0.59 -1.70
N THR A 56 8.48 -0.71 -0.58
CA THR A 56 9.12 -1.95 -0.14
C THR A 56 8.65 -2.33 1.25
N ALA A 57 8.70 -3.63 1.56
CA ALA A 57 8.37 -4.15 2.88
C ALA A 57 9.57 -4.93 3.43
N VAL A 58 9.97 -4.64 4.66
CA VAL A 58 11.14 -5.23 5.33
C VAL A 58 10.72 -5.78 6.69
N THR A 59 11.14 -6.99 7.03
CA THR A 59 10.91 -7.60 8.35
C THR A 59 11.92 -7.07 9.37
N ASP A 60 11.65 -7.28 10.67
CA ASP A 60 12.51 -6.81 11.77
C ASP A 60 13.95 -7.32 11.74
N ASP A 61 14.17 -8.50 11.18
CA ASP A 61 15.48 -9.08 10.97
C ASP A 61 16.22 -8.47 9.75
N GLY A 62 15.61 -7.48 9.08
CA GLY A 62 16.18 -6.76 7.95
C GLY A 62 15.96 -7.42 6.59
N ASN A 63 15.17 -8.49 6.51
CA ASN A 63 14.91 -9.16 5.24
C ASN A 63 13.87 -8.42 4.40
N LEU A 64 14.19 -8.17 3.13
CA LEU A 64 13.27 -7.60 2.17
C LEU A 64 12.23 -8.66 1.74
N LEU A 65 10.96 -8.35 1.91
CA LEU A 65 9.86 -9.18 1.44
C LEU A 65 9.70 -9.04 -0.06
N GLN A 66 9.67 -10.18 -0.75
CA GLN A 66 9.44 -10.23 -2.18
C GLN A 66 7.96 -9.94 -2.48
N PRO A 67 7.65 -9.02 -3.40
CA PRO A 67 6.28 -8.72 -3.76
C PRO A 67 5.64 -9.92 -4.47
N ILE A 68 4.36 -10.12 -4.19
CA ILE A 68 3.49 -11.08 -4.87
C ILE A 68 2.55 -10.33 -5.82
N PRO A 69 1.94 -11.04 -6.80
CA PRO A 69 0.85 -10.45 -7.57
C PRO A 69 -0.30 -10.01 -6.62
N PRO A 70 -0.83 -8.79 -6.78
CA PRO A 70 -1.97 -8.36 -5.98
C PRO A 70 -3.20 -9.25 -6.28
N PRO A 71 -3.94 -9.75 -5.27
CA PRO A 71 -5.22 -10.41 -5.44
C PRO A 71 -6.16 -9.72 -6.44
N ASN A 72 -6.80 -10.53 -7.29
CA ASN A 72 -7.74 -10.10 -8.32
C ASN A 72 -8.99 -9.36 -7.78
N HIS A 73 -9.17 -9.32 -6.45
CA HIS A 73 -10.31 -8.72 -5.77
C HIS A 73 -10.13 -7.24 -5.45
N THR A 74 -8.90 -6.71 -5.49
CA THR A 74 -8.71 -5.26 -5.49
C THR A 74 -9.03 -4.78 -6.90
N GLU A 75 -10.25 -4.29 -7.10
CA GLU A 75 -10.65 -3.54 -8.28
C GLU A 75 -9.52 -2.54 -8.58
N ALA A 76 -8.89 -2.70 -9.73
CA ALA A 76 -7.76 -1.88 -10.13
C ALA A 76 -8.21 -0.42 -10.17
N ALA A 77 -7.91 0.33 -9.12
CA ALA A 77 -8.33 1.70 -9.06
C ALA A 77 -7.51 2.48 -10.10
N PRO A 78 -8.16 3.07 -11.13
CA PRO A 78 -7.54 3.33 -12.44
C PRO A 78 -6.40 4.37 -12.45
N ASN A 79 -6.15 5.05 -11.33
CA ASN A 79 -5.16 6.14 -11.26
C ASN A 79 -4.00 5.88 -10.27
N SER A 80 -3.83 4.66 -9.76
CA SER A 80 -2.65 4.33 -8.96
C SER A 80 -1.40 4.26 -9.85
N ALA A 81 -0.34 4.97 -9.50
CA ALA A 81 0.93 4.99 -10.22
C ALA A 81 1.82 3.77 -9.90
N LEU A 82 1.65 3.14 -8.73
CA LEU A 82 2.36 1.93 -8.33
C LEU A 82 1.42 1.03 -7.52
N ARG A 83 1.58 -0.29 -7.67
CA ARG A 83 0.99 -1.28 -6.77
C ARG A 83 2.00 -2.33 -6.34
N ARG A 84 1.93 -2.70 -5.07
CA ARG A 84 2.73 -3.76 -4.45
C ARG A 84 1.85 -4.57 -3.51
N ALA A 85 2.15 -5.85 -3.40
CA ALA A 85 1.48 -6.74 -2.46
C ALA A 85 2.50 -7.68 -1.82
N TRP A 86 2.28 -8.04 -0.56
CA TRP A 86 3.11 -8.99 0.18
C TRP A 86 2.25 -9.94 0.98
N SER A 87 2.65 -11.21 1.04
CA SER A 87 2.12 -12.14 2.03
C SER A 87 2.82 -11.89 3.37
N LEU A 88 2.05 -11.64 4.43
CA LEU A 88 2.57 -11.47 5.77
C LEU A 88 2.82 -12.85 6.38
N PRO A 89 4.05 -13.16 6.80
CA PRO A 89 4.47 -14.53 7.12
C PRO A 89 3.78 -15.14 8.34
N HIS A 90 3.19 -14.32 9.23
CA HIS A 90 2.69 -14.79 10.53
C HIS A 90 1.17 -14.92 10.62
N HIS A 91 0.39 -14.38 9.68
CA HIS A 91 -1.04 -14.18 9.90
C HIS A 91 -1.98 -14.61 8.77
N HIS A 92 -1.49 -15.24 7.70
CA HIS A 92 -2.30 -15.46 6.50
C HIS A 92 -2.99 -14.15 6.08
N GLN A 93 -2.20 -13.08 6.06
CA GLN A 93 -2.66 -11.74 5.71
C GLN A 93 -1.91 -11.29 4.47
N THR A 94 -2.57 -10.50 3.65
CA THR A 94 -1.94 -9.86 2.50
C THR A 94 -1.93 -8.36 2.75
N LEU A 95 -0.76 -7.74 2.65
CA LEU A 95 -0.63 -6.29 2.64
C LEU A 95 -0.52 -5.82 1.20
N HIS A 96 -1.40 -4.91 0.82
CA HIS A 96 -1.35 -4.15 -0.43
C HIS A 96 -0.90 -2.73 -0.14
N ALA A 97 -0.04 -2.21 -1.00
CA ALA A 97 0.31 -0.81 -1.05
C ALA A 97 0.04 -0.25 -2.44
N GLU A 98 -0.62 0.90 -2.49
CA GLU A 98 -0.89 1.64 -3.71
C GLU A 98 -0.34 3.07 -3.57
N TRP A 99 0.35 3.54 -4.61
CA TRP A 99 0.81 4.92 -4.69
C TRP A 99 -0.11 5.72 -5.60
N TRP A 100 -0.53 6.89 -5.15
CA TRP A 100 -1.40 7.79 -5.87
C TRP A 100 -0.74 9.14 -6.06
N LEU A 101 -0.89 9.71 -7.26
CA LEU A 101 -0.48 11.07 -7.57
C LEU A 101 -1.70 11.84 -8.06
N ASN A 102 -1.93 13.01 -7.48
CA ASN A 102 -2.89 13.96 -8.02
C ASN A 102 -2.25 14.81 -9.13
N HIS A 103 -3.06 15.65 -9.76
CA HIS A 103 -2.63 16.52 -10.86
C HIS A 103 -1.74 17.70 -10.42
N THR A 104 -1.59 17.93 -9.11
CA THR A 104 -0.71 18.96 -8.53
C THR A 104 0.66 18.39 -8.13
N GLY A 105 0.90 17.08 -8.34
CA GLY A 105 2.15 16.41 -7.97
C GLY A 105 2.24 16.05 -6.48
N GLU A 106 1.15 16.17 -5.74
CA GLU A 106 1.04 15.63 -4.39
C GLU A 106 0.53 14.19 -4.48
N GLY A 107 0.90 13.36 -3.51
CA GLY A 107 0.44 11.99 -3.51
C GLY A 107 0.22 11.41 -2.12
N PHE A 108 -0.27 10.19 -2.10
CA PHE A 108 -0.46 9.44 -0.87
C PHE A 108 -0.22 7.96 -1.16
N VAL A 109 0.32 7.26 -0.16
CA VAL A 109 0.41 5.80 -0.17
C VAL A 109 -0.78 5.27 0.60
N ASP A 110 -1.63 4.51 -0.09
CA ASP A 110 -2.67 3.71 0.54
C ASP A 110 -2.14 2.33 0.87
N LEU A 111 -2.36 1.90 2.12
CA LEU A 111 -2.09 0.54 2.56
C LEU A 111 -3.42 -0.15 2.85
N PHE A 112 -3.69 -1.24 2.14
CA PHE A 112 -4.84 -2.10 2.37
C PHE A 112 -4.38 -3.45 2.92
N ILE A 113 -4.84 -3.81 4.10
CA ILE A 113 -4.45 -5.05 4.77
C ILE A 113 -5.63 -5.99 4.71
N GLY A 114 -5.53 -7.01 3.86
CA GLY A 114 -6.53 -8.06 3.76
C GLY A 114 -6.26 -9.20 4.73
N VAL A 115 -7.29 -9.56 5.50
CA VAL A 115 -7.33 -10.82 6.24
C VAL A 115 -7.96 -11.88 5.33
N GLY A 116 -7.24 -12.96 5.02
CA GLY A 116 -7.69 -13.98 4.07
C GLY A 116 -6.88 -15.27 4.11
#